data_AF-A0A2E6ESB2-F1
#
_entry.id   AF-A0A2E6ESB2-F1
#
_cell.length_a   1.000
_cell.length_b   1.000
_cell.length_c   1.000
_cell.angle_alpha   90.00
_cell.angle_beta   90.00
_cell.angle_gamma   90.00
#
_symmetry.space_group_name_H-M   'P 1'
#
loop_
_entity.id
_entity.type
_entity.pdbx_description
1 polymer ?
#
loop_
_entity_poly.entity_id
_entity_poly.type
_entity_poly.pdbx_seq_one_letter_code
_entity_poly.pdbx_strand_id
1 'polypeptide(L)'
;MKQSLACFALLASLPLLVGFKFIDPPRAWHQNDLPLEYWVGDAQPAGLSQSDTLEGIEQSFQNWSDVPCSPLEANFAGEIDNDTSGFGRPDITLFTFDGGAKDDLGSGPLAATVTHSSNDVVTHNGQSFFRTTSMNIIYNEGLSWGMPEDIASPNCHNRYDWIGVTTHEIGHGYGLGHSCDDGEPCPDPILRWATMYWSVSSCNDSQQIPGEDHHAGINAIYGVSVDFEVEGDGDQASLVGGVPLTITVSVPEDFQGDQYSRYEWNFGDGTIQEQDADELTPVSHSYEEEGQYTISLLVEGQDEECGGFFEADQRKVGVVLACEEPQPEFGYQNLGEHRVQLENTSPLGAFGCITGFEWWVDGNEDSAQSSYEPTLSFDEPGTHSVTLRASGPGGSAEYTAEVIVTADADEGGCDCSSSGRVKGEPLPLLAALLLLAVRRRALRRS
;
A
#
# COMPACT_ATOMS: atom_id res chain seq x y z
N MET A 1 -32.86 -39.27 3.44
CA MET A 1 -31.79 -38.57 4.19
C MET A 1 -31.19 -37.54 3.25
N LYS A 2 -31.55 -36.26 3.40
CA LYS A 2 -30.95 -35.15 2.67
C LYS A 2 -29.69 -34.77 3.43
N GLN A 3 -28.51 -34.92 2.82
CA GLN A 3 -27.28 -34.35 3.36
C GLN A 3 -27.14 -32.95 2.78
N SER A 4 -27.12 -31.97 3.68
CA SER A 4 -26.91 -30.56 3.38
C SER A 4 -25.44 -30.36 3.02
N LEU A 5 -25.16 -29.85 1.82
CA LEU A 5 -23.87 -29.26 1.50
C LEU A 5 -23.74 -27.97 2.33
N ALA A 6 -22.82 -27.97 3.30
CA ALA A 6 -22.41 -26.75 3.97
C ALA A 6 -21.44 -26.02 3.02
N CYS A 7 -21.84 -24.82 2.63
CA CYS A 7 -20.98 -23.86 1.92
C CYS A 7 -19.84 -23.49 2.87
N PHE A 8 -18.62 -23.91 2.55
CA PHE A 8 -17.42 -23.36 3.20
C PHE A 8 -17.24 -21.95 2.65
N ALA A 9 -17.68 -20.94 3.40
CA ALA A 9 -17.21 -19.59 3.22
C ALA A 9 -15.69 -19.63 3.49
N LEU A 10 -14.92 -19.45 2.42
CA LEU A 10 -13.50 -19.14 2.52
C LEU A 10 -13.44 -17.75 3.16
N LEU A 11 -13.31 -17.68 4.48
CA LEU A 11 -12.74 -16.50 5.13
C LEU A 11 -11.30 -16.41 4.62
N ALA A 12 -11.13 -15.73 3.48
CA ALA A 12 -9.84 -15.16 3.14
C ALA A 12 -9.58 -14.15 4.26
N SER A 13 -8.73 -14.52 5.22
CA SER A 13 -8.08 -13.54 6.06
C SER A 13 -7.35 -12.63 5.10
N LEU A 14 -7.95 -11.49 4.76
CA LEU A 14 -7.20 -10.38 4.21
C LEU A 14 -6.02 -10.20 5.16
N PRO A 15 -4.76 -10.32 4.69
CA PRO A 15 -3.66 -9.87 5.53
C PRO A 15 -4.04 -8.46 5.95
N LEU A 16 -4.02 -8.18 7.26
CA LEU A 16 -4.11 -6.82 7.74
C LEU A 16 -3.04 -6.06 6.98
N LEU A 17 -3.44 -5.27 5.97
CA LEU A 17 -2.54 -4.44 5.17
C LEU A 17 -2.22 -3.22 6.04
N VAL A 18 -1.53 -3.49 7.15
CA VAL A 18 -0.81 -2.47 7.92
C VAL A 18 0.29 -1.93 7.02
N GLY A 19 0.52 -0.61 7.08
CA GLY A 19 1.52 0.05 6.25
C GLY A 19 2.98 -0.30 6.58
N PHE A 20 3.22 -1.14 7.58
CA PHE A 20 4.54 -1.58 8.01
C PHE A 20 4.60 -3.09 8.26
N LYS A 21 5.83 -3.60 8.31
CA LYS A 21 6.14 -4.98 8.70
C LYS A 21 7.23 -4.98 9.78
N PHE A 22 7.36 -6.11 10.48
CA PHE A 22 8.54 -6.38 11.30
C PHE A 22 9.51 -7.30 10.55
N ILE A 23 10.78 -7.26 10.95
CA ILE A 23 11.76 -8.26 10.52
C ILE A 23 11.31 -9.66 10.97
N ASP A 24 11.68 -10.69 10.22
CA ASP A 24 11.38 -12.10 10.55
C ASP A 24 12.66 -12.85 10.95
N PRO A 25 12.74 -13.47 12.15
CA PRO A 25 11.76 -13.39 13.24
C PRO A 25 11.72 -12.01 13.91
N PRO A 26 10.57 -11.61 14.50
CA PRO A 26 10.41 -10.29 15.12
C PRO A 26 11.36 -10.12 16.30
N ARG A 27 12.09 -9.02 16.31
CA ARG A 27 13.06 -8.66 17.36
C ARG A 27 12.90 -7.20 17.76
N ALA A 28 13.19 -6.92 19.02
CA ALA A 28 13.12 -5.59 19.58
C ALA A 28 14.13 -5.43 20.71
N TRP A 29 14.60 -4.21 20.93
CA TRP A 29 15.38 -3.86 22.11
C TRP A 29 14.48 -3.83 23.35
N HIS A 30 15.02 -4.21 24.51
CA HIS A 30 14.31 -3.94 25.76
C HIS A 30 14.52 -2.46 26.12
N GLN A 31 13.54 -1.78 26.72
CA GLN A 31 13.67 -0.35 27.07
C GLN A 31 14.93 -0.03 27.91
N ASN A 32 15.26 -0.89 28.88
CA ASN A 32 16.51 -0.81 29.66
C ASN A 32 17.82 -0.92 28.85
N ASP A 33 17.77 -1.32 27.58
CA ASP A 33 18.93 -1.34 26.69
C ASP A 33 19.19 0.05 26.05
N LEU A 34 18.23 0.98 26.19
CA LEU A 34 18.33 2.34 25.69
C LEU A 34 18.94 3.29 26.75
N PRO A 35 19.70 4.33 26.35
CA PRO A 35 20.11 4.61 24.98
C PRO A 35 21.14 3.60 24.45
N LEU A 36 21.05 3.25 23.16
CA LEU A 36 21.98 2.32 22.53
C LEU A 36 23.38 2.93 22.41
N GLU A 37 24.40 2.19 22.82
CA GLU A 37 25.79 2.57 22.52
C GLU A 37 26.20 2.00 21.16
N TYR A 38 26.73 2.83 20.26
CA TYR A 38 27.18 2.40 18.93
C TYR A 38 28.63 2.80 18.62
N TRP A 39 29.30 1.96 17.85
CA TRP A 39 30.66 2.17 17.36
C TRP A 39 30.68 2.28 15.85
N VAL A 40 31.64 3.04 15.33
CA VAL A 40 31.79 3.28 13.88
C VAL A 40 33.19 2.87 13.44
N GLY A 41 33.28 2.12 12.34
CA GLY A 41 34.55 1.78 11.71
C GLY A 41 35.26 3.03 11.17
N ASP A 42 36.58 3.04 11.23
CA ASP A 42 37.44 4.12 10.72
C ASP A 42 37.68 4.10 9.19
N ALA A 43 36.89 3.31 8.46
CA ALA A 43 36.94 3.24 7.01
C ALA A 43 36.30 4.47 6.38
N GLN A 44 36.97 5.03 5.36
CA GLN A 44 36.48 6.19 4.60
C GLN A 44 36.03 5.75 3.21
N PRO A 45 34.72 5.62 2.97
CA PRO A 45 34.20 5.21 1.66
C PRO A 45 34.34 6.33 0.62
N ALA A 46 34.16 5.98 -0.65
CA ALA A 46 34.19 6.96 -1.72
C ALA A 46 33.05 7.98 -1.58
N GLY A 47 33.40 9.26 -1.45
CA GLY A 47 32.44 10.37 -1.46
C GLY A 47 32.03 10.91 -0.08
N LEU A 48 32.47 10.28 1.02
CA LEU A 48 32.26 10.78 2.38
C LEU A 48 33.59 10.95 3.11
N SER A 49 33.68 12.00 3.92
CA SER A 49 34.71 12.09 4.95
C SER A 49 34.29 11.35 6.22
N GLN A 50 35.23 11.16 7.16
CA GLN A 50 34.89 10.58 8.48
C GLN A 50 33.83 11.43 9.22
N SER A 51 33.90 12.75 9.10
CA SER A 51 32.90 13.63 9.73
C SER A 51 31.53 13.44 9.10
N ASP A 52 31.44 13.36 7.77
CA ASP A 52 30.14 13.17 7.08
C ASP A 52 29.53 11.81 7.45
N THR A 53 30.38 10.80 7.62
CA THR A 53 29.96 9.45 8.06
C THR A 53 29.31 9.52 9.44
N LEU A 54 29.99 10.13 10.41
CA LEU A 54 29.50 10.26 11.79
C LEU A 54 28.24 11.14 11.87
N GLU A 55 28.24 12.29 11.19
CA GLU A 55 27.11 13.21 11.15
C GLU A 55 25.87 12.55 10.54
N GLY A 56 26.04 11.80 9.45
CA GLY A 56 24.93 11.07 8.83
C GLY A 56 24.36 9.97 9.72
N ILE A 57 25.19 9.22 10.44
CA ILE A 57 24.72 8.20 11.40
C ILE A 57 23.95 8.85 12.55
N GLU A 58 24.48 9.94 13.11
CA GLU A 58 23.82 10.69 14.18
C GLU A 58 22.47 11.22 13.73
N GLN A 59 22.40 11.83 12.53
CA GLN A 59 21.14 12.31 11.96
C GLN A 59 20.16 11.17 11.68
N SER A 60 20.61 10.03 11.17
CA SER A 60 19.74 8.86 10.94
C SER A 60 19.18 8.28 12.24
N PHE A 61 19.95 8.29 13.34
CA PHE A 61 19.39 7.96 14.66
C PHE A 61 18.37 9.00 15.13
N GLN A 62 18.66 10.30 14.95
CA GLN A 62 17.72 11.37 15.29
C GLN A 62 16.40 11.22 14.54
N ASN A 63 16.42 10.84 13.26
CA ASN A 63 15.19 10.60 12.48
C ASN A 63 14.27 9.54 13.13
N TRP A 64 14.82 8.57 13.86
CA TRP A 64 14.05 7.57 14.62
C TRP A 64 13.69 8.01 16.04
N SER A 65 14.51 8.86 16.66
CA SER A 65 14.22 9.50 17.94
C SER A 65 13.13 10.58 17.83
N ASP A 66 13.00 11.22 16.67
CA ASP A 66 11.99 12.24 16.38
C ASP A 66 10.59 11.65 16.14
N VAL A 67 10.48 10.32 16.05
CA VAL A 67 9.18 9.64 15.99
C VAL A 67 8.39 9.97 17.26
N PRO A 68 7.16 10.51 17.15
CA PRO A 68 6.35 10.86 18.32
C PRO A 68 6.17 9.67 19.27
N CYS A 69 6.33 9.90 20.58
CA CYS A 69 6.25 8.84 21.62
C CYS A 69 7.31 7.72 21.54
N SER A 70 8.34 7.86 20.71
CA SER A 70 9.42 6.87 20.64
C SER A 70 10.44 7.07 21.77
N PRO A 71 10.77 6.04 22.58
CA PRO A 71 11.82 6.12 23.59
C PRO A 71 13.23 5.93 23.00
N LEU A 72 13.35 5.85 21.67
CA LEU A 72 14.59 5.49 21.01
C LEU A 72 15.63 6.61 21.15
N GLU A 73 16.80 6.25 21.66
CA GLU A 73 17.94 7.13 21.82
C GLU A 73 19.22 6.31 21.57
N ALA A 74 20.23 6.93 20.98
CA ALA A 74 21.51 6.30 20.71
C ALA A 74 22.67 7.27 21.00
N ASN A 75 23.76 6.73 21.53
CA ASN A 75 24.95 7.46 21.92
C ASN A 75 26.19 6.91 21.20
N PHE A 76 26.97 7.81 20.63
CA PHE A 76 28.24 7.44 20.01
C PHE A 76 29.26 7.04 21.07
N ALA A 77 29.71 5.78 21.01
CA ALA A 77 30.65 5.20 21.97
C ALA A 77 32.11 5.34 21.52
N GLY A 78 32.37 5.48 20.21
CA GLY A 78 33.70 5.75 19.65
C GLY A 78 33.97 5.06 18.31
N GLU A 79 35.14 5.34 17.76
CA GLU A 79 35.62 4.71 16.52
C GLU A 79 36.38 3.41 16.81
N ILE A 80 36.30 2.45 15.90
CA ILE A 80 37.08 1.21 15.95
C ILE A 80 37.75 0.93 14.60
N ASP A 81 38.81 0.12 14.63
CA ASP A 81 39.50 -0.31 13.41
C ASP A 81 38.59 -1.25 12.61
N ASN A 82 38.20 -0.80 11.41
CA ASN A 82 37.28 -1.49 10.52
C ASN A 82 37.83 -2.86 10.08
N ASP A 83 39.14 -2.97 9.83
CA ASP A 83 39.77 -4.17 9.30
C ASP A 83 39.86 -5.30 10.33
N THR A 84 40.04 -4.94 11.60
CA THR A 84 40.24 -5.90 12.70
C THR A 84 38.96 -6.21 13.48
N SER A 85 37.98 -5.31 13.45
CA SER A 85 36.74 -5.49 14.23
C SER A 85 35.70 -6.33 13.51
N GLY A 86 35.65 -6.25 12.18
CA GLY A 86 34.80 -7.05 11.30
C GLY A 86 33.28 -6.90 11.54
N PHE A 87 32.49 -7.35 10.58
CA PHE A 87 31.04 -7.46 10.70
C PHE A 87 30.60 -8.68 11.53
N GLY A 88 29.42 -8.63 12.15
CA GLY A 88 28.81 -9.78 12.85
C GLY A 88 29.26 -9.97 14.31
N ARG A 89 29.66 -8.88 14.97
CA ARG A 89 29.99 -8.83 16.39
C ARG A 89 28.71 -8.86 17.24
N PRO A 90 28.50 -9.93 18.03
CA PRO A 90 27.28 -10.07 18.84
C PRO A 90 27.31 -9.23 20.12
N ASP A 91 28.45 -8.59 20.42
CA ASP A 91 28.72 -7.89 21.69
C ASP A 91 28.62 -6.36 21.61
N ILE A 92 28.59 -5.79 20.40
CA ILE A 92 28.55 -4.34 20.18
C ILE A 92 27.65 -3.99 19.00
N THR A 93 27.02 -2.81 19.05
CA THR A 93 26.33 -2.23 17.89
C THR A 93 27.32 -1.50 16.99
N LEU A 94 27.41 -1.88 15.72
CA LEU A 94 28.56 -1.53 14.89
C LEU A 94 28.16 -1.10 13.47
N PHE A 95 28.71 0.02 13.02
CA PHE A 95 28.62 0.52 11.65
C PHE A 95 29.97 0.36 10.96
N THR A 96 30.04 -0.38 9.86
CA THR A 96 31.30 -0.69 9.16
C THR A 96 31.13 -0.64 7.66
N PHE A 97 32.21 -0.34 6.94
CA PHE A 97 32.27 -0.57 5.50
C PHE A 97 32.89 -1.94 5.24
N ASP A 98 32.43 -2.61 4.19
CA ASP A 98 32.96 -3.90 3.74
C ASP A 98 34.42 -3.76 3.27
N GLY A 99 35.36 -3.67 4.20
CA GLY A 99 36.74 -3.27 3.93
C GLY A 99 37.64 -4.40 3.44
N GLY A 100 38.54 -4.07 2.52
CA GLY A 100 39.74 -4.89 2.26
C GLY A 100 39.54 -6.05 1.28
N ALA A 101 38.68 -5.88 0.26
CA ALA A 101 38.33 -6.92 -0.72
C ALA A 101 37.61 -8.15 -0.13
N LYS A 102 37.04 -7.98 1.07
CA LYS A 102 35.93 -8.81 1.53
C LYS A 102 34.73 -8.32 0.72
N ASP A 103 34.10 -9.23 -0.02
CA ASP A 103 32.95 -8.96 -0.86
C ASP A 103 31.75 -9.59 -0.14
N ASP A 104 31.60 -9.23 1.14
CA ASP A 104 30.68 -9.86 2.09
C ASP A 104 29.23 -9.54 1.69
N LEU A 105 28.99 -8.40 1.04
CA LEU A 105 27.69 -8.03 0.46
C LEU A 105 27.49 -8.50 -0.99
N GLY A 106 28.56 -8.82 -1.72
CA GLY A 106 28.47 -9.13 -3.14
C GLY A 106 28.02 -7.93 -4.00
N SER A 107 27.58 -8.23 -5.23
CA SER A 107 27.00 -7.23 -6.13
C SER A 107 25.49 -7.05 -5.90
N GLY A 108 25.04 -5.84 -5.57
CA GLY A 108 23.61 -5.49 -5.52
C GLY A 108 23.21 -4.71 -4.28
N PRO A 109 23.45 -5.24 -3.06
CA PRO A 109 23.11 -4.54 -1.82
C PRO A 109 23.91 -3.26 -1.64
N LEU A 110 23.22 -2.18 -1.22
CA LEU A 110 23.85 -0.93 -0.82
C LEU A 110 24.42 -1.05 0.59
N ALA A 111 23.64 -1.66 1.48
CA ALA A 111 24.00 -1.97 2.85
C ALA A 111 23.18 -3.19 3.32
N ALA A 112 23.47 -3.67 4.53
CA ALA A 112 22.65 -4.66 5.21
C ALA A 112 22.78 -4.55 6.72
N THR A 113 21.68 -4.83 7.41
CA THR A 113 21.62 -4.90 8.87
C THR A 113 21.49 -6.33 9.35
N VAL A 114 22.36 -6.71 10.29
CA VAL A 114 22.25 -7.95 11.06
C VAL A 114 22.00 -7.61 12.51
N THR A 115 20.85 -8.04 13.01
CA THR A 115 20.58 -8.05 14.45
C THR A 115 21.00 -9.37 15.05
N HIS A 116 21.58 -9.33 16.25
CA HIS A 116 21.76 -10.49 17.11
C HIS A 116 20.70 -10.45 18.21
N SER A 117 20.23 -11.62 18.64
CA SER A 117 19.20 -11.72 19.67
C SER A 117 19.54 -12.77 20.73
N SER A 118 18.98 -12.58 21.92
CA SER A 118 18.92 -13.61 22.95
C SER A 118 17.63 -14.43 22.82
N ASN A 119 17.49 -15.48 23.64
CA ASN A 119 16.22 -16.23 23.77
C ASN A 119 15.23 -15.53 24.71
N ASP A 120 15.57 -14.36 25.25
CA ASP A 120 14.66 -13.59 26.10
C ASP A 120 13.57 -12.97 25.22
N VAL A 121 12.34 -12.90 25.76
CA VAL A 121 11.20 -12.29 25.09
C VAL A 121 10.94 -10.93 25.70
N VAL A 122 10.88 -9.91 24.86
CA VAL A 122 10.37 -8.57 25.20
C VAL A 122 8.91 -8.53 24.76
N THR A 123 8.02 -8.09 25.65
CA THR A 123 6.60 -7.92 25.33
C THR A 123 6.26 -6.44 25.44
N HIS A 124 5.70 -5.87 24.37
CA HIS A 124 5.25 -4.48 24.29
C HIS A 124 3.96 -4.41 23.50
N ASN A 125 2.99 -3.60 23.93
CA ASN A 125 1.68 -3.46 23.27
C ASN A 125 1.00 -4.80 22.89
N GLY A 126 1.11 -5.81 23.76
CA GLY A 126 0.57 -7.15 23.52
C GLY A 126 1.33 -8.02 22.51
N GLN A 127 2.36 -7.47 21.85
CA GLN A 127 3.21 -8.17 20.90
C GLN A 127 4.48 -8.70 21.59
N SER A 128 5.04 -9.80 21.06
CA SER A 128 6.22 -10.47 21.63
C SER A 128 7.36 -10.54 20.62
N PHE A 129 8.54 -10.14 21.07
CA PHE A 129 9.75 -10.01 20.26
C PHE A 129 10.91 -10.76 20.92
N PHE A 130 11.81 -11.33 20.12
CA PHE A 130 13.10 -11.76 20.65
C PHE A 130 13.94 -10.54 21.01
N ARG A 131 14.55 -10.52 22.20
CA ARG A 131 15.36 -9.38 22.63
C ARG A 131 16.60 -9.21 21.75
N THR A 132 16.72 -8.08 21.08
CA THR A 132 17.93 -7.67 20.36
C THR A 132 19.04 -7.40 21.35
N THR A 133 20.25 -7.87 21.05
CA THR A 133 21.46 -7.67 21.89
C THR A 133 22.51 -6.81 21.20
N SER A 134 22.55 -6.83 19.87
CA SER A 134 23.37 -5.93 19.06
C SER A 134 22.76 -5.76 17.67
N MET A 135 23.02 -4.62 17.03
CA MET A 135 22.76 -4.41 15.59
C MET A 135 24.07 -4.11 14.88
N ASN A 136 24.34 -4.74 13.75
CA ASN A 136 25.52 -4.48 12.95
C ASN A 136 25.07 -4.07 11.56
N ILE A 137 25.59 -2.95 11.07
CA ILE A 137 25.27 -2.42 9.75
C ILE A 137 26.55 -2.40 8.93
N ILE A 138 26.51 -3.04 7.78
CA ILE A 138 27.60 -3.09 6.81
C ILE A 138 27.20 -2.37 5.54
N TYR A 139 28.10 -1.54 5.02
CA TYR A 139 27.89 -0.77 3.79
C TYR A 139 28.84 -1.23 2.69
N ASN A 140 28.36 -1.16 1.45
CA ASN A 140 29.14 -1.54 0.28
C ASN A 140 30.25 -0.50 0.00
N GLU A 141 31.52 -0.93 0.04
CA GLU A 141 32.68 -0.06 -0.20
C GLU A 141 32.86 0.32 -1.69
N GLY A 142 32.27 -0.47 -2.61
CA GLY A 142 32.40 -0.30 -4.06
C GLY A 142 31.53 0.80 -4.65
N LEU A 143 30.72 1.46 -3.83
CA LEU A 143 29.77 2.50 -4.24
C LEU A 143 30.29 3.89 -3.89
N SER A 144 29.80 4.90 -4.62
CA SER A 144 30.00 6.29 -4.23
C SER A 144 28.81 6.75 -3.39
N TRP A 145 29.12 7.33 -2.24
CA TRP A 145 28.15 7.86 -1.30
C TRP A 145 28.16 9.39 -1.33
N GLY A 146 27.12 10.03 -0.81
CA GLY A 146 27.04 11.48 -0.69
C GLY A 146 26.05 11.93 0.37
N MET A 147 26.29 13.11 0.92
CA MET A 147 25.35 13.83 1.79
C MET A 147 24.19 14.40 0.96
N PRO A 148 23.03 14.73 1.56
CA PRO A 148 21.83 15.12 0.83
C PRO A 148 22.06 16.25 -0.20
N GLU A 149 22.88 17.24 0.12
CA GLU A 149 23.22 18.34 -0.78
C GLU A 149 23.99 17.90 -2.04
N ASP A 150 24.78 16.82 -1.95
CA ASP A 150 25.46 16.21 -3.09
C ASP A 150 24.48 15.40 -3.95
N ILE A 151 23.52 14.74 -3.30
CA ILE A 151 22.50 13.91 -3.97
C ILE A 151 21.51 14.76 -4.75
N ALA A 152 21.04 15.86 -4.15
CA ALA A 152 20.15 16.83 -4.80
C ALA A 152 20.85 17.67 -5.90
N SER A 153 22.18 17.59 -5.99
CA SER A 153 22.96 18.35 -6.97
C SER A 153 22.77 17.83 -8.39
N PRO A 154 22.70 18.71 -9.41
CA PRO A 154 22.78 18.32 -10.82
C PRO A 154 24.06 17.52 -11.17
N ASN A 155 25.07 17.57 -10.29
CA ASN A 155 26.34 16.84 -10.41
C ASN A 155 26.43 15.66 -9.42
N CYS A 156 25.33 15.01 -9.05
CA CYS A 156 25.35 13.89 -8.11
C CYS A 156 26.26 12.71 -8.53
N HIS A 157 26.50 12.50 -9.83
CA HIS A 157 27.45 11.49 -10.34
C HIS A 157 27.19 10.04 -9.85
N ASN A 158 25.92 9.60 -9.89
CA ASN A 158 25.50 8.25 -9.45
C ASN A 158 25.87 7.94 -7.98
N ARG A 159 25.85 8.95 -7.10
CA ARG A 159 26.02 8.75 -5.66
C ARG A 159 24.73 8.22 -5.03
N TYR A 160 24.89 7.38 -4.01
CA TYR A 160 23.80 6.94 -3.15
C TYR A 160 23.74 7.81 -1.90
N ASP A 161 22.51 8.05 -1.45
CA ASP A 161 22.24 8.91 -0.31
C ASP A 161 22.63 8.24 1.00
N TRP A 162 23.59 8.84 1.69
CA TRP A 162 24.16 8.29 2.92
C TRP A 162 23.15 8.25 4.06
N ILE A 163 22.38 9.33 4.24
CA ILE A 163 21.40 9.45 5.33
C ILE A 163 20.22 8.51 5.06
N GLY A 164 19.67 8.49 3.84
CA GLY A 164 18.53 7.64 3.51
C GLY A 164 18.82 6.15 3.70
N VAL A 165 19.95 5.66 3.18
CA VAL A 165 20.34 4.26 3.37
C VAL A 165 20.63 3.97 4.84
N THR A 166 21.32 4.86 5.57
CA THR A 166 21.60 4.62 6.98
C THR A 166 20.34 4.63 7.84
N THR A 167 19.39 5.54 7.59
CA THR A 167 18.10 5.55 8.29
C THR A 167 17.33 4.26 8.03
N HIS A 168 17.31 3.76 6.79
CA HIS A 168 16.71 2.48 6.42
C HIS A 168 17.30 1.32 7.22
N GLU A 169 18.63 1.20 7.22
CA GLU A 169 19.33 0.12 7.94
C GLU A 169 19.09 0.18 9.46
N ILE A 170 19.10 1.38 10.05
CA ILE A 170 18.75 1.55 11.46
C ILE A 170 17.31 1.12 11.74
N GLY A 171 16.38 1.32 10.80
CA GLY A 171 15.00 0.83 10.90
C GLY A 171 14.93 -0.69 11.06
N HIS A 172 15.74 -1.45 10.29
CA HIS A 172 15.91 -2.88 10.51
C HIS A 172 16.52 -3.20 11.88
N GLY A 173 17.48 -2.40 12.33
CA GLY A 173 18.09 -2.50 13.66
C GLY A 173 17.10 -2.31 14.81
N TYR A 174 16.05 -1.52 14.59
CA TYR A 174 14.93 -1.33 15.51
C TYR A 174 13.79 -2.34 15.34
N GLY A 175 13.85 -3.21 14.33
CA GLY A 175 12.91 -4.33 14.17
C GLY A 175 11.91 -4.17 13.04
N LEU A 176 11.97 -3.08 12.26
CA LEU A 176 11.11 -2.88 11.10
C LEU A 176 11.59 -3.72 9.92
N GLY A 177 10.66 -4.38 9.23
CA GLY A 177 10.89 -4.98 7.93
C GLY A 177 10.72 -3.95 6.82
N HIS A 178 10.90 -4.38 5.57
CA HIS A 178 10.56 -3.52 4.44
C HIS A 178 9.04 -3.25 4.40
N SER A 179 8.65 -2.06 3.96
CA SER A 179 7.23 -1.73 3.69
C SER A 179 6.61 -2.68 2.66
N CYS A 180 7.40 -3.04 1.65
CA CYS A 180 7.10 -4.04 0.61
C CYS A 180 8.43 -4.72 0.25
N ASP A 181 8.43 -6.01 -0.08
CA ASP A 181 9.66 -6.71 -0.52
C ASP A 181 9.76 -6.84 -2.04
N ASP A 182 10.94 -7.23 -2.55
CA ASP A 182 11.15 -7.53 -3.97
C ASP A 182 10.22 -8.67 -4.42
N GLY A 183 9.53 -8.45 -5.55
CA GLY A 183 8.53 -9.36 -6.08
C GLY A 183 7.17 -9.33 -5.39
N GLU A 184 7.00 -8.55 -4.31
CA GLU A 184 5.70 -8.38 -3.68
C GLU A 184 4.88 -7.23 -4.32
N PRO A 185 3.54 -7.36 -4.38
CA PRO A 185 2.68 -6.25 -4.74
C PRO A 185 2.81 -5.11 -3.72
N CYS A 186 3.16 -3.93 -4.20
CA CYS A 186 3.18 -2.70 -3.40
C CYS A 186 2.15 -1.70 -3.97
N PRO A 187 0.84 -1.93 -3.72
CA PRO A 187 -0.23 -1.15 -4.35
C PRO A 187 -0.28 0.29 -3.85
N ASP A 188 0.14 0.54 -2.61
CA ASP A 188 0.22 1.88 -2.06
C ASP A 188 1.39 2.66 -2.65
N PRO A 189 1.15 3.77 -3.38
CA PRO A 189 2.21 4.59 -3.91
C PRO A 189 3.07 5.23 -2.82
N ILE A 190 2.53 5.50 -1.62
CA ILE A 190 3.26 6.12 -0.52
C ILE A 190 4.37 5.18 -0.03
N LEU A 191 4.08 3.88 0.08
CA LEU A 191 5.05 2.87 0.52
C LEU A 191 6.22 2.67 -0.45
N ARG A 192 6.14 3.14 -1.70
CA ARG A 192 7.26 3.07 -2.67
C ARG A 192 8.29 4.18 -2.48
N TRP A 193 7.92 5.22 -1.74
CA TRP A 193 8.78 6.34 -1.37
C TRP A 193 9.09 6.34 0.14
N ALA A 194 8.65 5.31 0.84
CA ALA A 194 8.93 5.08 2.25
C ALA A 194 10.43 4.83 2.49
N THR A 195 10.94 5.27 3.64
CA THR A 195 12.30 4.96 4.09
C THR A 195 12.58 3.46 4.09
N MET A 196 11.62 2.64 4.54
CA MET A 196 11.77 1.18 4.56
C MET A 196 11.36 0.49 3.24
N TYR A 197 11.25 1.23 2.13
CA TYR A 197 11.11 0.59 0.82
C TYR A 197 12.44 -0.09 0.44
N TRP A 198 12.38 -1.35 -0.01
CA TRP A 198 13.57 -2.19 -0.23
C TRP A 198 14.56 -1.68 -1.30
N SER A 199 14.18 -0.69 -2.11
CA SER A 199 15.02 -0.19 -3.20
C SER A 199 15.07 1.33 -3.26
N VAL A 200 16.26 1.84 -3.60
CA VAL A 200 16.47 3.25 -3.94
C VAL A 200 17.41 3.35 -5.14
N SER A 201 17.15 4.31 -6.02
CA SER A 201 18.04 4.65 -7.12
C SER A 201 19.12 5.63 -6.67
N SER A 202 20.29 5.61 -7.31
CA SER A 202 21.30 6.67 -7.10
C SER A 202 20.73 8.06 -7.44
N CYS A 203 21.23 9.11 -6.79
CA CYS A 203 20.76 10.49 -6.94
C CYS A 203 19.30 10.69 -6.55
N ASN A 204 18.88 10.03 -5.46
CA ASN A 204 17.57 10.16 -4.85
C ASN A 204 17.72 10.27 -3.33
N ASP A 205 17.23 11.38 -2.77
CA ASP A 205 17.25 11.76 -1.35
C ASP A 205 15.86 11.71 -0.68
N SER A 206 14.85 11.15 -1.37
CA SER A 206 13.45 11.22 -0.93
C SER A 206 13.10 10.29 0.25
N GLN A 207 13.97 9.35 0.60
CA GLN A 207 13.69 8.27 1.57
C GLN A 207 14.38 8.49 2.93
N GLN A 208 14.83 9.71 3.24
CA GLN A 208 15.61 10.01 4.45
C GLN A 208 14.82 9.98 5.76
N ILE A 209 13.56 10.40 5.70
CA ILE A 209 12.75 10.69 6.89
C ILE A 209 11.65 9.65 7.00
N PRO A 210 11.56 8.91 8.12
CA PRO A 210 10.46 7.99 8.38
C PRO A 210 9.11 8.72 8.28
N GLY A 211 8.18 8.15 7.52
CA GLY A 211 6.78 8.61 7.47
C GLY A 211 5.87 7.89 8.48
N GLU A 212 4.59 8.28 8.48
CA GLU A 212 3.48 7.78 9.30
C GLU A 212 3.50 6.25 9.54
N ASP A 213 3.52 5.43 8.48
CA ASP A 213 3.51 3.97 8.69
C ASP A 213 4.73 3.45 9.47
N HIS A 214 5.89 4.12 9.37
CA HIS A 214 7.05 3.78 10.18
C HIS A 214 6.89 4.26 11.62
N HIS A 215 6.26 5.41 11.85
CA HIS A 215 5.92 5.88 13.19
C HIS A 215 5.01 4.87 13.88
N ALA A 216 3.95 4.43 13.20
CA ALA A 216 3.06 3.37 13.66
C ALA A 216 3.84 2.08 13.97
N GLY A 217 4.77 1.68 13.09
CA GLY A 217 5.62 0.50 13.30
C GLY A 217 6.55 0.60 14.50
N ILE A 218 7.23 1.74 14.68
CA ILE A 218 8.10 1.98 15.85
C ILE A 218 7.26 2.03 17.13
N ASN A 219 6.13 2.71 17.10
CA ASN A 219 5.25 2.83 18.25
C ASN A 219 4.58 1.49 18.61
N ALA A 220 4.33 0.61 17.64
CA ALA A 220 3.93 -0.77 17.90
C ALA A 220 4.97 -1.54 18.73
N ILE A 221 6.27 -1.24 18.56
CA ILE A 221 7.36 -1.94 19.27
C ILE A 221 7.77 -1.24 20.57
N TYR A 222 7.82 0.10 20.60
CA TYR A 222 8.49 0.86 21.66
C TYR A 222 7.64 1.95 22.31
N GLY A 223 6.61 2.46 21.62
CA GLY A 223 5.86 3.65 22.02
C GLY A 223 4.38 3.38 22.26
N VAL A 224 3.54 4.40 22.02
CA VAL A 224 2.08 4.31 22.12
C VAL A 224 1.50 3.84 20.80
N SER A 225 1.03 2.59 20.76
CA SER A 225 0.38 2.05 19.57
C SER A 225 -1.12 2.28 19.58
N VAL A 226 -1.69 2.52 18.41
CA VAL A 226 -3.14 2.52 18.19
C VAL A 226 -3.48 1.52 17.08
N ASP A 227 -4.65 0.92 17.19
CA ASP A 227 -5.18 0.07 16.12
C ASP A 227 -6.70 0.20 16.06
N PHE A 228 -7.26 -0.21 14.93
CA PHE A 228 -8.70 -0.19 14.71
C PHE A 228 -9.14 -1.42 13.94
N GLU A 229 -10.43 -1.68 13.89
CA GLU A 229 -11.07 -2.73 13.11
C GLU A 229 -11.95 -2.11 12.01
N VAL A 230 -12.08 -2.84 10.91
CA VAL A 230 -12.95 -2.46 9.78
C VAL A 230 -13.81 -3.66 9.46
N GLU A 231 -15.11 -3.50 9.54
CA GLU A 231 -16.10 -4.53 9.29
C GLU A 231 -17.06 -4.07 8.19
N GLY A 232 -17.43 -4.96 7.27
CA GLY A 232 -18.48 -4.67 6.30
C GLY A 232 -19.86 -4.70 6.98
N ASP A 233 -20.76 -3.82 6.57
CA ASP A 233 -22.15 -3.85 7.05
C ASP A 233 -22.99 -4.86 6.23
N GLY A 234 -24.03 -5.42 6.86
CA GLY A 234 -25.01 -6.32 6.23
C GLY A 234 -24.69 -7.82 6.30
N ASP A 235 -25.55 -8.61 5.63
CA ASP A 235 -25.63 -10.08 5.79
C ASP A 235 -24.37 -10.86 5.38
N GLN A 236 -23.43 -10.23 4.66
CA GLN A 236 -22.17 -10.87 4.23
C GLN A 236 -20.90 -10.19 4.76
N ALA A 237 -21.01 -9.12 5.56
CA ALA A 237 -19.90 -8.41 6.20
C ALA A 237 -18.62 -8.32 5.33
N SER A 238 -18.77 -7.89 4.08
CA SER A 238 -17.69 -7.85 3.11
C SER A 238 -17.11 -6.44 2.99
N LEU A 239 -15.79 -6.33 2.93
CA LEU A 239 -15.06 -5.09 2.62
C LEU A 239 -14.91 -4.86 1.12
N VAL A 240 -15.46 -5.77 0.32
CA VAL A 240 -15.43 -5.75 -1.15
C VAL A 240 -16.85 -5.93 -1.67
N GLY A 241 -17.34 -5.00 -2.49
CA GLY A 241 -18.73 -5.05 -2.94
C GLY A 241 -19.13 -3.92 -3.88
N GLY A 242 -20.42 -3.91 -4.21
CA GLY A 242 -21.02 -2.87 -5.04
C GLY A 242 -21.32 -1.58 -4.28
N VAL A 243 -21.24 -0.43 -4.97
CA VAL A 243 -21.69 0.84 -4.41
C VAL A 243 -23.24 0.91 -4.34
N PRO A 244 -23.83 1.49 -3.27
CA PRO A 244 -23.15 1.96 -2.06
C PRO A 244 -22.63 0.80 -1.20
N LEU A 245 -21.39 0.91 -0.75
CA LEU A 245 -20.75 -0.06 0.15
C LEU A 245 -20.57 0.56 1.53
N THR A 246 -21.29 0.03 2.52
CA THR A 246 -21.21 0.50 3.91
C THR A 246 -20.27 -0.36 4.74
N ILE A 247 -19.45 0.29 5.54
CA ILE A 247 -18.58 -0.33 6.54
C ILE A 247 -18.82 0.29 7.92
N THR A 248 -18.27 -0.36 8.94
CA THR A 248 -18.14 0.18 10.29
C THR A 248 -16.68 0.09 10.73
N VAL A 249 -16.16 1.16 11.34
CA VAL A 249 -14.86 1.18 12.01
C VAL A 249 -15.01 1.28 13.52
N SER A 250 -14.13 0.63 14.27
CA SER A 250 -14.12 0.68 15.73
C SER A 250 -12.71 0.53 16.28
N VAL A 251 -12.44 1.11 17.44
CA VAL A 251 -11.18 0.89 18.18
C VAL A 251 -11.38 -0.27 19.16
N PRO A 252 -10.57 -1.34 19.12
CA PRO A 252 -10.65 -2.42 20.12
C PRO A 252 -10.36 -1.93 21.54
N GLU A 253 -10.92 -2.58 22.56
CA GLU A 253 -10.76 -2.17 23.98
C GLU A 253 -9.29 -2.05 24.42
N ASP A 254 -8.40 -2.91 23.89
CA ASP A 254 -6.96 -2.90 24.20
C ASP A 254 -6.24 -1.63 23.69
N PHE A 255 -6.84 -0.91 22.74
CA PHE A 255 -6.33 0.34 22.17
C PHE A 255 -7.13 1.57 22.61
N GLN A 256 -7.91 1.43 23.68
CA GLN A 256 -8.62 2.53 24.34
C GLN A 256 -7.97 2.84 25.70
N GLY A 257 -8.17 4.06 26.21
CA GLY A 257 -7.68 4.44 27.52
C GLY A 257 -7.87 5.91 27.85
N ASP A 258 -7.75 6.23 29.14
CA ASP A 258 -7.97 7.57 29.68
C ASP A 258 -6.92 8.59 29.20
N GLN A 259 -5.80 8.13 28.65
CA GLN A 259 -4.77 8.98 28.05
C GLN A 259 -5.21 9.63 26.73
N TYR A 260 -6.21 9.09 26.04
CA TYR A 260 -6.66 9.60 24.74
C TYR A 260 -7.71 10.69 24.90
N SER A 261 -7.68 11.69 24.01
CA SER A 261 -8.62 12.80 24.01
C SER A 261 -9.47 12.90 22.74
N ARG A 262 -8.94 12.48 21.58
CA ARG A 262 -9.62 12.63 20.27
C ARG A 262 -9.25 11.49 19.34
N TYR A 263 -10.23 11.06 18.55
CA TYR A 263 -10.08 10.09 17.46
C TYR A 263 -10.56 10.75 16.16
N GLU A 264 -9.71 10.76 15.14
CA GLU A 264 -10.02 11.30 13.81
C GLU A 264 -9.85 10.19 12.76
N TRP A 265 -10.94 9.86 12.09
CA TRP A 265 -11.02 8.88 11.01
C TRP A 265 -10.98 9.58 9.66
N ASN A 266 -10.07 9.18 8.78
CA ASN A 266 -10.09 9.53 7.37
C ASN A 266 -10.43 8.29 6.56
N PHE A 267 -11.54 8.35 5.80
CA PHE A 267 -12.05 7.21 5.04
C PHE A 267 -11.41 7.05 3.65
N GLY A 268 -10.52 7.96 3.26
CA GLY A 268 -9.80 7.91 1.98
C GLY A 268 -10.58 8.42 0.77
N ASP A 269 -11.85 8.79 0.94
CA ASP A 269 -12.71 9.40 -0.10
C ASP A 269 -12.83 10.93 0.04
N GLY A 270 -12.04 11.53 0.96
CA GLY A 270 -12.10 12.94 1.33
C GLY A 270 -13.02 13.24 2.52
N THR A 271 -13.72 12.24 3.06
CA THR A 271 -14.52 12.35 4.28
C THR A 271 -13.65 12.12 5.51
N ILE A 272 -13.79 13.03 6.49
CA ILE A 272 -13.17 12.93 7.81
C ILE A 272 -14.28 12.94 8.86
N GLN A 273 -14.17 12.10 9.88
CA GLN A 273 -15.05 12.08 11.04
C GLN A 273 -14.24 12.07 12.34
N GLU A 274 -14.73 12.77 13.35
CA GLU A 274 -14.03 12.96 14.61
C GLU A 274 -14.93 12.60 15.79
N GLN A 275 -14.34 12.05 16.85
CA GLN A 275 -14.99 11.80 18.13
C GLN A 275 -14.08 12.20 19.28
N ASP A 276 -14.67 12.82 20.31
CA ASP A 276 -14.03 12.96 21.61
C ASP A 276 -13.96 11.58 22.29
N ALA A 277 -12.92 11.35 23.09
CA ALA A 277 -12.66 10.03 23.66
C ALA A 277 -13.78 9.50 24.59
N ASP A 278 -14.52 10.38 25.27
CA ASP A 278 -15.64 10.01 26.13
C ASP A 278 -16.92 9.67 25.36
N GLU A 279 -16.95 9.94 24.06
CA GLU A 279 -18.07 9.63 23.15
C GLU A 279 -17.72 8.52 22.14
N LEU A 280 -16.57 7.85 22.33
CA LEU A 280 -16.06 6.84 21.40
C LEU A 280 -17.08 5.71 21.17
N THR A 281 -17.52 5.57 19.93
CA THR A 281 -18.45 4.54 19.47
C THR A 281 -18.07 4.09 18.05
N PRO A 282 -18.47 2.87 17.63
CA PRO A 282 -18.25 2.45 16.25
C PRO A 282 -18.86 3.43 15.23
N VAL A 283 -18.10 3.76 14.18
CA VAL A 283 -18.47 4.74 13.16
C VAL A 283 -18.84 4.04 11.87
N SER A 284 -20.01 4.33 11.31
CA SER A 284 -20.42 3.81 10.00
C SER A 284 -20.14 4.81 8.88
N HIS A 285 -19.67 4.31 7.74
CA HIS A 285 -19.37 5.09 6.54
C HIS A 285 -19.81 4.36 5.27
N SER A 286 -20.31 5.09 4.27
CA SER A 286 -20.80 4.55 2.98
C SER A 286 -19.99 5.13 1.83
N TYR A 287 -19.41 4.25 1.01
CA TYR A 287 -18.72 4.62 -0.22
C TYR A 287 -19.70 4.59 -1.39
N GLU A 288 -19.95 5.75 -1.99
CA GLU A 288 -20.93 5.94 -3.07
C GLU A 288 -20.29 5.87 -4.47
N GLU A 289 -18.97 6.02 -4.56
CA GLU A 289 -18.21 6.01 -5.82
C GLU A 289 -17.28 4.78 -5.86
N GLU A 290 -16.96 4.31 -7.07
CA GLU A 290 -15.99 3.22 -7.21
C GLU A 290 -14.59 3.65 -6.76
N GLY A 291 -13.90 2.78 -6.04
CA GLY A 291 -12.56 3.07 -5.54
C GLY A 291 -12.00 1.98 -4.64
N GLN A 292 -10.67 2.00 -4.51
CA GLN A 292 -9.95 1.30 -3.46
C GLN A 292 -9.54 2.31 -2.39
N TYR A 293 -10.07 2.15 -1.19
CA TYR A 293 -9.94 3.15 -0.12
C TYR A 293 -9.02 2.66 0.99
N THR A 294 -8.10 3.54 1.37
CA THR A 294 -7.24 3.41 2.54
C THR A 294 -7.88 4.20 3.67
N ILE A 295 -8.08 3.54 4.81
CA ILE A 295 -8.62 4.19 6.01
C ILE A 295 -7.45 4.48 6.95
N SER A 296 -7.41 5.68 7.54
CA SER A 296 -6.48 6.03 8.61
C SER A 296 -7.20 6.52 9.85
N LEU A 297 -6.60 6.24 11.00
CA LEU A 297 -6.98 6.73 12.31
C LEU A 297 -5.83 7.56 12.86
N LEU A 298 -6.13 8.78 13.28
CA LEU A 298 -5.26 9.61 14.11
C LEU A 298 -5.85 9.70 15.52
N VAL A 299 -5.04 9.42 16.53
CA VAL A 299 -5.42 9.53 17.93
C VAL A 299 -4.54 10.57 18.61
N GLU A 300 -5.16 11.52 19.30
CA GLU A 300 -4.48 12.49 20.15
C GLU A 300 -4.61 12.07 21.62
N GLY A 301 -3.56 12.31 22.41
CA GLY A 301 -3.59 12.01 23.84
C GLY A 301 -2.53 12.74 24.66
N GLN A 302 -2.46 12.42 25.95
CA GLN A 302 -1.40 12.84 26.85
C GLN A 302 -0.77 11.64 27.56
N ASP A 303 0.54 11.51 27.42
CA ASP A 303 1.33 10.48 28.08
C ASP A 303 2.60 11.10 28.67
N GLU A 304 2.80 10.94 29.99
CA GLU A 304 3.96 11.55 30.68
C GLU A 304 5.28 10.89 30.28
N GLU A 305 5.28 9.61 29.91
CA GLU A 305 6.47 8.90 29.41
C GLU A 305 6.85 9.41 28.01
N CYS A 306 5.86 9.82 27.21
CA CYS A 306 6.07 10.55 25.95
C CYS A 306 6.39 12.04 26.11
N GLY A 307 6.48 12.57 27.33
CA GLY A 307 6.75 13.99 27.56
C GLY A 307 5.54 14.92 27.39
N GLY A 308 4.32 14.38 27.36
CA GLY A 308 3.06 15.14 27.36
C GLY A 308 2.15 14.79 26.18
N PHE A 309 1.70 15.81 25.45
CA PHE A 309 0.81 15.63 24.29
C PHE A 309 1.49 14.79 23.20
N PHE A 310 0.74 13.85 22.62
CA PHE A 310 1.19 13.05 21.49
C PHE A 310 0.08 12.84 20.45
N GLU A 311 0.53 12.47 19.26
CA GLU A 311 -0.28 12.01 18.15
C GLU A 311 0.21 10.61 17.75
N ALA A 312 -0.71 9.69 17.56
CA ALA A 312 -0.43 8.34 17.08
C ALA A 312 -1.35 8.03 15.90
N ASP A 313 -0.75 7.65 14.78
CA ASP A 313 -1.44 7.30 13.55
C ASP A 313 -1.41 5.78 13.29
N GLN A 314 -2.44 5.29 12.61
CA GLN A 314 -2.50 3.93 12.08
C GLN A 314 -3.30 3.92 10.79
N ARG A 315 -2.91 3.03 9.86
CA ARG A 315 -3.52 2.96 8.53
C ARG A 315 -3.76 1.52 8.08
N LYS A 316 -4.89 1.32 7.39
CA LYS A 316 -5.23 0.07 6.70
C LYS A 316 -5.35 0.33 5.20
N VAL A 317 -4.29 -0.03 4.49
CA VAL A 317 -4.08 0.29 3.08
C VAL A 317 -5.03 -0.49 2.19
N GLY A 318 -5.77 0.23 1.34
CA GLY A 318 -6.65 -0.35 0.32
C GLY A 318 -7.64 -1.38 0.86
N VAL A 319 -8.06 -1.20 2.12
CA VAL A 319 -8.83 -2.16 2.92
C VAL A 319 -10.27 -2.30 2.46
N VAL A 320 -10.82 -1.27 1.77
CA VAL A 320 -12.16 -1.31 1.17
C VAL A 320 -12.05 -1.21 -0.35
N LEU A 321 -12.77 -2.09 -1.06
CA LEU A 321 -12.95 -2.04 -2.51
C LEU A 321 -14.43 -1.89 -2.84
N ALA A 322 -14.84 -0.67 -3.18
CA ALA A 322 -16.19 -0.37 -3.64
C ALA A 322 -16.22 -0.30 -5.17
N CYS A 323 -17.17 -0.98 -5.80
CA CYS A 323 -17.22 -1.13 -7.25
C CYS A 323 -18.57 -0.73 -7.83
N GLU A 324 -18.57 -0.05 -8.96
CA GLU A 324 -19.78 0.11 -9.76
C GLU A 324 -20.12 -1.20 -10.51
N GLU A 325 -21.38 -1.31 -10.95
CA GLU A 325 -21.77 -2.41 -11.83
C GLU A 325 -20.98 -2.29 -13.15
N PRO A 326 -20.35 -3.37 -13.64
CA PRO A 326 -19.59 -3.35 -14.88
C PRO A 326 -20.36 -2.74 -16.05
N GLN A 327 -19.68 -1.99 -16.92
CA GLN A 327 -20.29 -1.41 -18.13
C GLN A 327 -19.65 -2.05 -19.38
N PRO A 328 -20.03 -3.29 -19.76
CA PRO A 328 -19.40 -3.98 -20.87
C PRO A 328 -19.63 -3.25 -22.20
N GLU A 329 -18.57 -3.14 -23.00
CA GLU A 329 -18.62 -2.62 -24.36
C GLU A 329 -17.53 -3.32 -25.19
N PHE A 330 -17.80 -3.54 -26.47
CA PHE A 330 -16.81 -4.12 -27.36
C PHE A 330 -16.91 -3.61 -28.80
N GLY A 331 -15.78 -3.65 -29.49
CA GLY A 331 -15.66 -3.54 -30.93
C GLY A 331 -15.30 -4.89 -31.55
N TYR A 332 -15.25 -4.93 -32.88
CA TYR A 332 -14.81 -6.12 -33.60
C TYR A 332 -14.08 -5.79 -34.90
N GLN A 333 -13.22 -6.71 -35.33
CA GLN A 333 -12.51 -6.67 -36.61
C GLN A 333 -12.73 -7.97 -37.39
N ASN A 334 -13.11 -7.86 -38.66
CA ASN A 334 -13.17 -9.01 -39.56
C ASN A 334 -11.75 -9.41 -40.01
N LEU A 335 -11.37 -10.66 -39.70
CA LEU A 335 -10.10 -11.25 -40.14
C LEU A 335 -10.24 -12.03 -41.45
N GLY A 336 -11.46 -12.14 -41.99
CA GLY A 336 -11.78 -13.00 -43.12
C GLY A 336 -11.88 -14.46 -42.72
N GLU A 337 -12.14 -15.33 -43.70
CA GLU A 337 -12.34 -16.78 -43.47
C GLU A 337 -13.38 -17.07 -42.37
N HIS A 338 -14.42 -16.23 -42.27
CA HIS A 338 -15.46 -16.29 -41.24
C HIS A 338 -14.92 -16.18 -39.80
N ARG A 339 -13.82 -15.42 -39.61
CA ARG A 339 -13.24 -15.14 -38.30
C ARG A 339 -13.38 -13.68 -37.92
N VAL A 340 -13.74 -13.45 -36.67
CA VAL A 340 -13.86 -12.11 -36.09
C VAL A 340 -13.04 -12.04 -34.81
N GLN A 341 -12.17 -11.04 -34.73
CA GLN A 341 -11.52 -10.66 -33.48
C GLN A 341 -12.42 -9.69 -32.72
N LEU A 342 -12.73 -9.99 -31.46
CA LEU A 342 -13.42 -9.07 -30.58
C LEU A 342 -12.40 -8.23 -29.82
N GLU A 343 -12.65 -6.93 -29.73
CA GLU A 343 -11.83 -5.96 -29.01
C GLU A 343 -12.63 -5.47 -27.81
N ASN A 344 -12.14 -5.74 -26.60
CA ASN A 344 -12.84 -5.35 -25.39
C ASN A 344 -12.57 -3.87 -25.10
N THR A 345 -13.62 -3.05 -25.14
CA THR A 345 -13.53 -1.61 -24.89
C THR A 345 -14.22 -1.20 -23.59
N SER A 346 -14.57 -2.18 -22.75
CA SER A 346 -15.22 -1.94 -21.46
C SER A 346 -14.31 -1.09 -20.57
N PRO A 347 -14.84 -0.05 -19.90
CA PRO A 347 -14.14 0.58 -18.79
C PRO A 347 -13.84 -0.46 -17.72
N LEU A 348 -12.58 -0.54 -17.27
CA LEU A 348 -12.16 -1.53 -16.27
C LEU A 348 -12.42 -1.08 -14.82
N GLY A 349 -12.84 0.17 -14.63
CA GLY A 349 -13.09 0.76 -13.31
C GLY A 349 -11.85 0.78 -12.42
N ALA A 350 -12.06 0.80 -11.11
CA ALA A 350 -10.99 0.60 -10.13
C ALA A 350 -10.38 -0.81 -10.23
N PHE A 351 -9.08 -0.94 -9.92
CA PHE A 351 -8.39 -2.24 -9.96
C PHE A 351 -9.08 -3.23 -9.01
N GLY A 352 -9.42 -4.42 -9.54
CA GLY A 352 -10.16 -5.44 -8.81
C GLY A 352 -11.68 -5.39 -8.99
N CYS A 353 -12.25 -4.34 -9.60
CA CYS A 353 -13.69 -4.23 -9.82
C CYS A 353 -14.22 -5.09 -10.99
N ILE A 354 -13.35 -5.57 -11.86
CA ILE A 354 -13.68 -6.56 -12.90
C ILE A 354 -12.88 -7.83 -12.66
N THR A 355 -13.56 -8.96 -12.54
CA THR A 355 -12.96 -10.27 -12.28
C THR A 355 -13.15 -11.26 -13.42
N GLY A 356 -14.06 -10.99 -14.35
CA GLY A 356 -14.33 -11.89 -15.46
C GLY A 356 -14.97 -11.22 -16.68
N PHE A 357 -14.68 -11.81 -17.84
CA PHE A 357 -15.34 -11.55 -19.11
C PHE A 357 -15.76 -12.87 -19.74
N GLU A 358 -17.01 -12.94 -20.19
CA GLU A 358 -17.57 -14.09 -20.89
C GLU A 358 -18.25 -13.66 -22.17
N TRP A 359 -18.07 -14.44 -23.22
CA TRP A 359 -18.57 -14.12 -24.56
C TRP A 359 -19.38 -15.28 -25.11
N TRP A 360 -20.57 -15.02 -25.63
CA TRP A 360 -21.34 -16.03 -26.36
C TRP A 360 -22.00 -15.45 -27.61
N VAL A 361 -22.42 -16.36 -28.49
CA VAL A 361 -22.95 -16.04 -29.81
C VAL A 361 -24.38 -16.54 -29.92
N ASP A 362 -25.24 -15.77 -30.58
CA ASP A 362 -26.62 -16.07 -30.92
C ASP A 362 -27.46 -16.53 -29.71
N GLY A 363 -27.18 -15.95 -28.53
CA GLY A 363 -27.86 -16.24 -27.27
C GLY A 363 -27.54 -17.62 -26.67
N ASN A 364 -26.54 -18.35 -27.19
CA ASN A 364 -26.16 -19.66 -26.70
C ASN A 364 -25.10 -19.59 -25.58
N GLU A 365 -25.55 -19.34 -24.35
CA GLU A 365 -24.66 -19.22 -23.18
C GLU A 365 -23.88 -20.52 -22.87
N ASP A 366 -24.36 -21.70 -23.28
CA ASP A 366 -23.62 -22.96 -23.13
C ASP A 366 -22.30 -22.98 -23.95
N SER A 367 -22.15 -22.05 -24.90
CA SER A 367 -20.93 -21.84 -25.69
C SER A 367 -20.05 -20.70 -25.18
N ALA A 368 -20.32 -20.19 -23.97
CA ALA A 368 -19.60 -19.07 -23.40
C ALA A 368 -18.08 -19.33 -23.33
N GLN A 369 -17.31 -18.34 -23.76
CA GLN A 369 -15.86 -18.36 -23.73
C GLN A 369 -15.35 -17.31 -22.73
N SER A 370 -14.61 -17.76 -21.72
CA SER A 370 -13.93 -16.86 -20.80
C SER A 370 -12.62 -16.38 -21.42
N SER A 371 -12.59 -15.11 -21.85
CA SER A 371 -11.42 -14.49 -22.45
C SER A 371 -11.53 -12.98 -22.31
N TYR A 372 -10.40 -12.28 -22.19
CA TYR A 372 -10.41 -10.82 -22.27
C TYR A 372 -10.83 -10.36 -23.67
N GLU A 373 -10.25 -10.97 -24.71
CA GLU A 373 -10.46 -10.65 -26.13
C GLU A 373 -10.36 -11.93 -26.97
N PRO A 374 -11.47 -12.63 -27.26
CA PRO A 374 -11.44 -13.84 -28.07
C PRO A 374 -11.42 -13.54 -29.57
N THR A 375 -10.93 -14.52 -30.34
CA THR A 375 -11.22 -14.61 -31.78
C THR A 375 -12.25 -15.71 -32.00
N LEU A 376 -13.40 -15.34 -32.56
CA LEU A 376 -14.49 -16.27 -32.85
C LEU A 376 -14.42 -16.74 -34.31
N SER A 377 -14.81 -18.00 -34.54
CA SER A 377 -14.96 -18.58 -35.88
C SER A 377 -16.42 -18.94 -36.08
N PHE A 378 -16.95 -18.64 -37.26
CA PHE A 378 -18.35 -18.86 -37.62
C PHE A 378 -18.46 -19.84 -38.79
N ASP A 379 -19.52 -20.65 -38.78
CA ASP A 379 -19.75 -21.65 -39.83
C ASP A 379 -20.18 -21.00 -41.15
N GLU A 380 -20.96 -19.92 -41.07
CA GLU A 380 -21.49 -19.18 -42.22
C GLU A 380 -21.22 -17.68 -42.08
N PRO A 381 -21.03 -16.94 -43.19
CA PRO A 381 -21.00 -15.48 -43.17
C PRO A 381 -22.41 -14.95 -42.93
N GLY A 382 -22.52 -13.81 -42.25
CA GLY A 382 -23.82 -13.25 -41.89
C GLY A 382 -23.76 -12.30 -40.70
N THR A 383 -24.93 -11.87 -40.25
CA THR A 383 -25.06 -11.07 -39.03
C THR A 383 -25.32 -12.04 -37.87
N HIS A 384 -24.44 -12.00 -36.88
CA HIS A 384 -24.54 -12.78 -35.65
C HIS A 384 -24.68 -11.86 -34.45
N SER A 385 -25.46 -12.28 -33.46
CA SER A 385 -25.59 -11.55 -32.21
C SER A 385 -24.48 -12.01 -31.28
N VAL A 386 -23.63 -11.10 -30.81
CA VAL A 386 -22.56 -11.42 -29.86
C VAL A 386 -22.84 -10.71 -28.55
N THR A 387 -22.78 -11.44 -27.45
CA THR A 387 -22.97 -10.91 -26.10
C THR A 387 -21.68 -11.01 -25.31
N LEU A 388 -21.30 -9.91 -24.65
CA LEU A 388 -20.26 -9.80 -23.64
C LEU A 388 -20.90 -9.65 -22.26
N ARG A 389 -20.55 -10.52 -21.33
CA ARG A 389 -20.79 -10.33 -19.89
C ARG A 389 -19.50 -9.92 -19.20
N ALA A 390 -19.55 -8.82 -18.47
CA ALA A 390 -18.51 -8.44 -17.52
C ALA A 390 -19.04 -8.65 -16.10
N SER A 391 -18.20 -9.19 -15.21
CA SER A 391 -18.56 -9.48 -13.82
C SER A 391 -17.49 -9.02 -12.84
N GLY A 392 -17.92 -8.71 -11.61
CA GLY A 392 -17.06 -8.26 -10.54
C GLY A 392 -17.82 -8.07 -9.20
N PRO A 393 -17.15 -7.51 -8.18
CA PRO A 393 -17.78 -7.23 -6.88
C PRO A 393 -19.01 -6.32 -6.95
N GLY A 394 -19.04 -5.42 -7.94
CA GLY A 394 -20.16 -4.52 -8.19
C GLY A 394 -21.38 -5.19 -8.84
N GLY A 395 -21.29 -6.47 -9.21
CA GLY A 395 -22.34 -7.21 -9.90
C GLY A 395 -21.88 -7.71 -11.27
N SER A 396 -22.83 -7.87 -12.18
CA SER A 396 -22.56 -8.31 -13.55
C SER A 396 -23.53 -7.66 -14.51
N ALA A 397 -23.03 -7.21 -15.65
CA ALA A 397 -23.85 -6.68 -16.72
C ALA A 397 -23.49 -7.34 -18.05
N GLU A 398 -24.41 -7.21 -19.00
CA GLU A 398 -24.30 -7.79 -20.33
C GLU A 398 -24.49 -6.71 -21.39
N TYR A 399 -23.70 -6.79 -22.46
CA TYR A 399 -23.85 -5.96 -23.66
C TYR A 399 -23.90 -6.86 -24.89
N THR A 400 -24.94 -6.67 -25.70
CA THR A 400 -25.15 -7.44 -26.93
C THR A 400 -25.10 -6.52 -28.14
N ALA A 401 -24.29 -6.89 -29.13
CA ALA A 401 -24.18 -6.17 -30.40
C ALA A 401 -24.20 -7.13 -31.60
N GLU A 402 -24.67 -6.61 -32.73
CA GLU A 402 -24.67 -7.33 -34.00
C GLU A 402 -23.28 -7.23 -34.67
N VAL A 403 -22.72 -8.39 -34.98
CA VAL A 403 -21.42 -8.57 -35.64
C VAL A 403 -21.67 -9.08 -37.05
N ILE A 404 -21.14 -8.38 -38.06
CA ILE A 404 -21.23 -8.79 -39.46
C ILE A 404 -19.98 -9.57 -39.81
N VAL A 405 -20.14 -10.87 -40.07
CA VAL A 405 -19.07 -11.80 -40.41
C VAL A 405 -18.91 -11.90 -41.92
N THR A 406 -17.69 -11.67 -42.42
CA THR A 406 -17.36 -11.72 -43.85
C THR A 406 -16.40 -12.86 -44.21
N ALA A 407 -16.47 -13.32 -45.46
CA ALA A 407 -15.52 -14.31 -45.98
C ALA A 407 -14.13 -13.71 -46.26
N ASP A 408 -14.08 -12.42 -46.61
CA ASP A 408 -12.84 -11.68 -46.84
C ASP A 408 -12.49 -10.83 -45.60
N ALA A 409 -11.19 -10.59 -45.39
CA ALA A 409 -10.70 -9.73 -44.31
C ALA A 409 -11.01 -8.26 -44.60
N ASP A 410 -11.13 -7.44 -43.55
CA ASP A 410 -11.17 -5.98 -43.73
C ASP A 410 -9.80 -5.51 -44.25
N GLU A 411 -9.68 -5.31 -45.57
CA GLU A 411 -8.53 -4.62 -46.16
C GLU A 411 -8.63 -3.14 -45.78
N GLY A 412 -7.81 -2.69 -44.83
CA GLY A 412 -7.68 -1.29 -44.46
C GLY A 412 -7.25 -0.42 -45.65
N GLY A 413 -8.22 0.06 -46.44
CA GLY A 413 -8.02 0.87 -47.63
C GLY A 413 -9.18 1.85 -47.80
N CYS A 414 -8.85 3.15 -47.82
CA CYS A 414 -9.77 4.28 -47.89
C CYS A 414 -10.93 4.12 -48.90
N ASP A 415 -12.15 3.83 -48.43
CA ASP A 415 -13.40 4.50 -48.81
C ASP A 415 -14.56 4.07 -47.87
N CYS A 416 -15.59 4.89 -47.78
CA CYS A 416 -16.65 4.94 -46.77
C CYS A 416 -17.37 3.59 -46.46
N SER A 417 -17.15 2.97 -45.29
CA SER A 417 -18.13 2.15 -44.54
C SER A 417 -17.63 1.67 -43.18
N SER A 418 -18.45 1.88 -42.14
CA SER A 418 -18.58 1.12 -40.88
C SER A 418 -17.33 0.68 -40.10
N SER A 419 -16.57 1.62 -39.51
CA SER A 419 -16.05 1.35 -38.16
C SER A 419 -17.24 1.40 -37.21
N GLY A 420 -17.78 0.24 -36.86
CA GLY A 420 -18.94 0.09 -35.99
C GLY A 420 -18.62 0.45 -34.54
N ARG A 421 -18.36 1.73 -34.25
CA ARG A 421 -18.40 2.23 -32.88
C ARG A 421 -19.88 2.37 -32.51
N VAL A 422 -20.45 1.31 -31.96
CA VAL A 422 -21.86 1.28 -31.55
C VAL A 422 -21.97 2.02 -30.22
N LYS A 423 -22.24 3.34 -30.27
CA LYS A 423 -22.56 4.11 -29.07
C LYS A 423 -23.75 3.47 -28.35
N GLY A 424 -23.53 2.97 -27.13
CA GLY A 424 -24.61 2.62 -26.22
C GLY A 424 -25.43 3.88 -25.87
N GLU A 425 -26.72 3.90 -26.18
CA GLU A 425 -27.65 4.84 -25.57
C GLU A 425 -28.11 4.27 -24.22
N PRO A 426 -27.98 4.99 -23.10
CA PRO A 426 -28.52 4.53 -21.82
C PRO A 426 -30.05 4.56 -21.87
N LEU A 427 -30.69 3.51 -21.33
CA LEU A 427 -32.14 3.50 -21.12
C LEU A 427 -32.55 4.71 -20.26
N PRO A 428 -33.63 5.45 -20.62
CA PRO A 428 -34.06 6.57 -19.81
C PRO A 428 -34.76 6.06 -18.53
N LEU A 429 -34.17 6.37 -17.38
CA LEU A 429 -34.89 6.36 -16.10
C LEU A 429 -36.08 7.33 -16.19
N LEU A 430 -37.27 6.84 -15.88
CA LEU A 430 -38.48 7.66 -15.74
C LEU A 430 -38.34 8.59 -14.52
N ALA A 431 -37.87 9.81 -14.73
CA ALA A 431 -37.93 10.87 -13.73
C ALA A 431 -39.35 11.47 -13.69
N ALA A 432 -40.11 11.15 -12.64
CA ALA A 432 -41.39 11.80 -12.33
C ALA A 432 -41.15 13.21 -11.76
N LEU A 433 -41.22 14.24 -12.61
CA LEU A 433 -41.17 15.64 -12.20
C LEU A 433 -42.53 16.10 -11.63
N LEU A 434 -42.59 16.27 -10.31
CA LEU A 434 -43.64 17.01 -9.61
C LEU A 434 -43.53 18.51 -9.90
N LEU A 435 -44.54 19.06 -10.57
CA LEU A 435 -44.73 20.50 -10.78
C LEU A 435 -45.15 21.19 -9.46
N LEU A 436 -44.21 21.87 -8.81
CA LEU A 436 -44.51 22.85 -7.74
C LEU A 436 -44.62 24.26 -8.35
N ALA A 437 -45.86 24.76 -8.40
CA ALA A 437 -46.19 26.10 -8.83
C ALA A 437 -45.78 27.14 -7.77
N VAL A 438 -44.71 27.90 -8.02
CA VAL A 438 -44.38 29.11 -7.25
C VAL A 438 -45.11 30.32 -7.84
N ARG A 439 -46.18 30.76 -7.16
CA ARG A 439 -46.81 32.07 -7.41
C ARG A 439 -45.90 33.19 -6.89
N ARG A 440 -45.26 33.93 -7.81
CA ARG A 440 -44.67 35.25 -7.51
C ARG A 440 -45.79 36.24 -7.16
N ARG A 441 -45.75 36.82 -5.95
CA ARG A 441 -46.44 38.07 -5.62
C ARG A 441 -45.40 39.14 -5.33
N ALA A 442 -45.34 40.14 -6.18
CA ALA A 442 -44.53 41.34 -5.98
C ALA A 442 -45.33 42.42 -5.24
N LEU A 443 -44.62 43.10 -4.32
CA LEU A 443 -44.71 44.52 -3.94
C LEU A 443 -45.91 45.06 -3.14
N ARG A 444 -45.59 45.61 -1.95
CA ARG A 444 -45.78 47.04 -1.56
C ARG A 444 -45.09 47.27 -0.20
N ARG A 445 -44.02 48.08 -0.14
CA ARG A 445 -43.98 49.51 0.27
C ARG A 445 -44.63 49.79 1.63
N SER A 446 -43.79 49.96 2.66
CA SER A 446 -43.59 51.22 3.41
C SER A 446 -42.49 51.00 4.45
#